data_AF-A0A7S3J194-F1
#
_entry.id   AF-A0A7S3J194-F1
#
_cell.length_a   1.000
_cell.length_b   1.000
_cell.length_c   1.000
_cell.angle_alpha   90.00
_cell.angle_beta   90.00
_cell.angle_gamma   90.00
#
_symmetry.space_group_name_H-M   'P 1'
#
loop_
_entity.id
_entity.type
_entity.pdbx_description
1 polymer ?
#
loop_
_entity_poly.entity_id
_entity_poly.type
_entity_poly.pdbx_seq_one_letter_code
_entity_poly.pdbx_strand_id
1 'polypeptide(L)'
;MCASEINKQVFFTGETGVGKSVIIQKYISTYSDERQLMPISLNFSAQTNSYSTQQTLEANLEKKRGKQHLGAKGNNTLVIFIDDANMPAVERYGAQPPIELLRQLL
;
A
#
# COMPACT_ATOMS: atom_id res chain seq x y z
N MET A 1 -6.80 3.56 -19.85
CA MET A 1 -5.89 2.58 -19.21
C MET A 1 -5.78 2.94 -17.74
N CYS A 2 -6.39 2.13 -16.88
CA CYS A 2 -6.28 2.31 -15.44
C CYS A 2 -4.96 1.70 -14.93
N ALA A 3 -4.33 2.30 -13.92
CA ALA A 3 -3.05 1.83 -13.37
C ALA A 3 -3.08 0.35 -12.92
N SER A 4 -4.25 -0.10 -12.45
CA SER A 4 -4.52 -1.50 -12.06
C SER A 4 -4.50 -2.47 -13.25
N GLU A 5 -4.77 -2.02 -14.47
CA GLU A 5 -4.79 -2.87 -15.69
C GLU A 5 -3.39 -3.19 -16.19
N ILE A 6 -2.42 -2.31 -15.89
CA ILE A 6 -1.04 -2.43 -16.34
C ILE A 6 -0.10 -2.90 -15.23
N ASN A 7 -0.63 -3.26 -14.05
CA ASN A 7 0.12 -3.64 -12.85
C ASN A 7 1.29 -2.68 -12.57
N LYS A 8 1.04 -1.37 -12.70
CA LYS A 8 2.06 -0.34 -12.41
C LYS A 8 1.69 0.44 -11.17
N GLN A 9 2.69 0.70 -10.33
CA GLN A 9 2.55 1.61 -9.21
C GLN A 9 2.45 3.05 -9.71
N VAL A 10 1.57 3.83 -9.10
CA VAL A 10 1.31 5.23 -9.46
C VAL A 10 1.31 6.08 -8.20
N PHE A 11 1.94 7.25 -8.30
CA PHE A 11 1.96 8.25 -7.25
C PHE A 11 1.04 9.41 -7.63
N PHE A 12 0.09 9.74 -6.76
CA PHE A 12 -0.87 10.82 -6.98
C PHE A 12 -0.46 12.08 -6.22
N THR A 13 -0.23 13.19 -6.92
CA THR A 13 0.18 14.47 -6.32
C THR A 13 -0.92 15.52 -6.43
N GLY A 14 -0.86 16.52 -5.55
CA GLY A 14 -1.65 17.76 -5.58
C GLY A 14 -2.10 18.18 -4.18
N GLU A 15 -2.90 19.24 -4.10
CA GLU A 15 -3.25 19.86 -2.81
C GLU A 15 -4.02 18.93 -1.87
N THR A 16 -3.87 19.17 -0.57
CA THR A 16 -4.65 18.49 0.48
C THR A 16 -6.11 18.93 0.42
N GLY A 17 -7.03 18.06 0.83
CA GLY A 17 -8.46 18.40 0.89
C GLY A 17 -9.23 18.35 -0.44
N VAL A 18 -8.59 18.03 -1.58
CA VAL A 18 -9.27 17.94 -2.89
C VAL A 18 -9.94 16.58 -3.17
N GLY A 19 -10.09 15.73 -2.15
CA GLY A 19 -10.81 14.45 -2.26
C GLY A 19 -10.05 13.30 -2.93
N LYS A 20 -8.72 13.38 -3.08
CA LYS A 20 -7.89 12.30 -3.69
C LYS A 20 -8.14 10.94 -3.03
N SER A 21 -8.09 10.90 -1.70
CA SER A 21 -8.27 9.67 -0.91
C SER A 21 -9.66 9.08 -1.12
N VAL A 22 -10.70 9.92 -1.14
CA VAL A 22 -12.09 9.50 -1.39
C VAL A 22 -12.24 8.90 -2.78
N ILE A 23 -11.65 9.52 -3.81
CA ILE A 23 -11.71 9.03 -5.18
C ILE A 23 -11.02 7.66 -5.30
N ILE A 24 -9.82 7.51 -4.73
CA ILE A 24 -9.06 6.26 -4.80
C ILE A 24 -9.75 5.14 -4.02
N GLN A 25 -10.22 5.42 -2.80
CA GLN A 25 -10.96 4.44 -2.00
C GLN A 25 -12.25 4.00 -2.69
N LYS A 26 -13.00 4.93 -3.30
CA LYS A 26 -14.19 4.61 -4.10
C LYS A 26 -13.85 3.74 -5.30
N TYR A 27 -12.76 4.03 -6.00
CA TYR A 27 -12.30 3.21 -7.12
C TYR A 27 -11.99 1.78 -6.65
N ILE A 28 -11.18 1.64 -5.59
CA ILE A 28 -10.78 0.35 -5.04
C ILE A 28 -12.01 -0.46 -4.59
N SER A 29 -12.96 0.16 -3.88
CA SER A 29 -14.17 -0.53 -3.41
C SER A 29 -15.13 -0.91 -4.54
N THR A 30 -15.19 -0.13 -5.61
CA THR A 30 -16.06 -0.41 -6.76
C THR A 30 -15.55 -1.62 -7.56
N TYR A 31 -14.24 -1.75 -7.70
CA TYR A 31 -13.62 -2.75 -8.58
C TYR A 31 -12.97 -3.92 -7.85
N SER A 32 -13.02 -3.98 -6.51
CA SER A 32 -12.36 -5.04 -5.74
C SER A 32 -12.85 -6.43 -6.12
N ASP A 33 -14.17 -6.60 -6.24
CA ASP A 33 -14.77 -7.91 -6.49
C ASP A 33 -14.63 -8.31 -7.96
N GLU A 34 -14.92 -7.38 -8.87
CA GLU A 34 -14.81 -7.60 -10.32
C GLU A 34 -13.39 -7.97 -10.75
N ARG A 35 -12.38 -7.34 -10.14
CA ARG A 35 -10.97 -7.51 -10.52
C ARG A 35 -10.17 -8.35 -9.54
N GLN A 36 -10.82 -9.02 -8.58
CA GLN A 36 -10.17 -9.84 -7.56
C GLN A 36 -9.06 -9.08 -6.81
N LEU A 37 -9.30 -7.81 -6.48
CA LEU A 37 -8.34 -6.98 -5.77
C LEU A 37 -8.47 -7.21 -4.27
N MET A 38 -7.33 -7.34 -3.61
CA MET A 38 -7.22 -7.37 -2.16
C MET A 38 -6.58 -6.06 -1.68
N PRO A 39 -7.40 -5.08 -1.25
CA PRO A 39 -6.88 -3.80 -0.83
C PRO A 39 -6.29 -3.84 0.58
N ILE A 40 -5.15 -3.18 0.76
CA ILE A 40 -4.57 -2.85 2.06
C ILE A 40 -4.39 -1.33 2.09
N SER A 41 -4.95 -0.66 3.09
CA SER A 41 -4.72 0.77 3.31
C SER A 41 -3.68 0.96 4.41
N LEU A 42 -2.61 1.70 4.09
CA LEU A 42 -1.58 2.11 5.03
C LEU A 42 -1.77 3.58 5.38
N ASN A 43 -2.09 3.83 6.65
CA ASN A 43 -2.24 5.17 7.19
C ASN A 43 -0.97 5.53 7.96
N PHE A 44 -0.12 6.35 7.35
CA PHE A 44 1.09 6.80 7.99
C PHE A 44 0.84 7.98 8.93
N SER A 45 1.68 8.06 9.96
CA SER A 45 1.73 9.12 10.95
C SER A 45 3.16 9.30 11.40
N ALA A 46 3.44 10.35 12.17
CA ALA A 46 4.77 10.57 12.75
C ALA A 46 5.25 9.40 13.65
N GLN A 47 4.35 8.54 14.14
CA GLN A 47 4.70 7.40 14.99
C GLN A 47 4.80 6.08 14.23
N THR A 48 4.49 6.07 12.93
CA THR A 48 4.60 4.86 12.11
C THR A 48 6.08 4.50 11.93
N ASN A 49 6.43 3.25 12.23
CA ASN A 49 7.78 2.71 12.02
C ASN A 49 7.74 1.55 11.00
N SER A 50 8.92 1.13 10.54
CA SER A 50 9.02 0.07 9.52
C SER A 50 8.44 -1.26 10.01
N TYR A 51 8.64 -1.57 11.30
CA TYR A 51 8.11 -2.79 11.90
C TYR A 51 6.58 -2.83 11.90
N SER A 52 5.91 -1.77 12.34
CA SER A 52 4.43 -1.71 12.33
C SER A 52 3.86 -1.72 10.91
N THR A 53 4.57 -1.11 9.96
CA THR A 53 4.23 -1.17 8.54
C THR A 53 4.31 -2.61 8.01
N GLN A 54 5.41 -3.31 8.30
CA GLN A 54 5.61 -4.71 7.94
C GLN A 54 4.53 -5.60 8.55
N GLN A 55 4.27 -5.48 9.85
CA GLN A 55 3.23 -6.27 10.53
C GLN A 55 1.86 -6.06 9.89
N THR A 56 1.52 -4.82 9.52
CA THR A 56 0.24 -4.50 8.87
C THR A 56 0.12 -5.17 7.49
N LEU A 57 1.20 -5.19 6.72
CA LEU A 57 1.25 -5.87 5.43
C LEU A 57 1.13 -7.39 5.62
N GLU A 58 1.99 -7.98 6.46
CA GLU A 58 2.06 -9.42 6.67
C GLU A 58 0.77 -10.00 7.26
N ALA A 59 0.07 -9.28 8.12
CA ALA A 59 -1.21 -9.70 8.68
C ALA A 59 -2.29 -9.96 7.61
N ASN A 60 -2.15 -9.33 6.44
CA ASN A 60 -3.07 -9.48 5.32
C ASN A 60 -2.61 -10.51 4.30
N LEU A 61 -1.36 -10.97 4.36
CA LEU A 61 -0.80 -11.92 3.41
C LEU A 61 -0.87 -13.36 3.93
N GLU A 62 -0.81 -14.32 3.01
CA GLU A 62 -0.71 -15.74 3.32
C GLU A 62 0.59 -16.32 2.79
N LYS A 63 1.09 -17.36 3.47
CA LYS A 63 2.20 -18.15 2.96
C LYS A 63 1.73 -18.93 1.73
N LYS A 64 2.35 -18.71 0.59
CA LYS A 64 2.02 -19.45 -0.64
C LYS A 64 2.57 -20.87 -0.57
N ARG A 65 1.72 -21.87 -0.86
CA ARG A 65 2.10 -23.29 -0.86
C ARG A 65 3.28 -23.51 -1.80
N GLY A 66 4.35 -24.12 -1.29
CA GLY A 66 5.56 -24.39 -2.05
C GLY A 66 6.44 -23.17 -2.33
N LYS A 67 6.16 -22.01 -1.73
CA LYS A 67 6.99 -20.80 -1.86
C LYS A 67 7.43 -20.29 -0.49
N GLN A 68 8.59 -19.63 -0.46
CA GLN A 68 9.16 -19.03 0.76
C GLN A 68 8.65 -17.61 1.03
N HIS A 69 7.87 -17.01 0.11
CA HIS A 69 7.33 -15.66 0.25
C HIS A 69 5.85 -15.66 0.61
N LEU A 70 5.43 -14.52 1.17
CA LEU A 70 4.04 -14.17 1.42
C LEU A 70 3.40 -13.61 0.15
N GLY A 71 2.09 -13.80 -0.02
CA GLY A 71 1.34 -13.25 -1.14
C GLY A 71 -0.12 -12.99 -0.78
N ALA A 72 -0.85 -12.34 -1.68
CA ALA A 72 -2.28 -12.07 -1.55
C ALA A 72 -3.06 -13.38 -1.34
N LYS A 73 -4.19 -13.33 -0.63
CA LYS A 73 -5.01 -14.52 -0.38
C LYS A 73 -5.61 -15.09 -1.67
N GLY A 74 -5.51 -16.40 -1.87
CA GLY A 74 -6.06 -17.06 -3.05
C GLY A 74 -5.41 -16.59 -4.37
N ASN A 75 -6.22 -16.28 -5.37
CA ASN A 75 -5.78 -15.74 -6.67
C ASN A 75 -5.95 -14.21 -6.77
N ASN A 76 -6.19 -13.54 -5.64
CA ASN A 76 -6.38 -12.09 -5.64
C ASN A 76 -5.08 -11.36 -5.97
N THR A 77 -5.21 -10.15 -6.52
CA THR A 77 -4.11 -9.21 -6.72
C THR A 77 -4.05 -8.24 -5.55
N LEU A 78 -2.89 -8.11 -4.91
CA LEU A 78 -2.73 -7.16 -3.81
C LEU A 78 -2.71 -5.71 -4.33
N VAL A 79 -3.47 -4.83 -3.70
CA VAL A 79 -3.42 -3.38 -3.96
C VAL A 79 -3.13 -2.67 -2.65
N ILE A 80 -1.99 -1.99 -2.57
CA ILE A 80 -1.62 -1.20 -1.40
C ILE A 80 -1.93 0.26 -1.71
N PHE A 81 -2.78 0.86 -0.89
CA PHE A 81 -3.06 2.30 -0.90
C PHE A 81 -2.34 2.96 0.28
N ILE A 82 -1.59 4.03 0.01
CA ILE A 82 -0.91 4.85 1.01
C ILE A 82 -1.48 6.24 0.90
N ASP A 83 -2.10 6.75 1.96
CA ASP A 83 -2.80 8.03 1.93
C ASP A 83 -1.82 9.22 1.91
N ASP A 84 -0.89 9.23 2.86
CA ASP A 84 0.17 10.24 2.94
C ASP A 84 1.52 9.56 3.14
N ALA A 85 2.36 9.59 2.11
CA ALA A 85 3.69 9.00 2.18
C ALA A 85 4.69 9.84 3.00
N ASN A 86 4.44 11.15 3.18
CA ASN A 86 5.39 12.08 3.77
C ASN A 86 5.28 12.19 5.30
N MET A 87 4.24 11.61 5.90
CA MET A 87 3.95 11.69 7.34
C MET A 87 4.93 10.97 8.30
N PRO A 88 5.63 9.86 7.95
CA PRO A 88 6.56 9.21 8.88
C PRO A 88 7.64 10.14 9.43
N ALA A 89 8.04 9.97 10.69
CA ALA A 89 9.12 10.77 11.25
C ALA A 89 10.45 10.49 10.55
N VAL A 90 11.21 11.55 10.31
CA VAL A 90 12.57 11.49 9.77
C VAL A 90 13.52 11.15 10.92
N GLU A 91 14.34 10.11 10.75
CA GLU A 91 15.34 9.74 11.74
C GLU A 91 16.58 10.65 11.68
N ARG A 92 17.52 10.47 12.61
CA ARG A 92 18.74 11.29 12.76
C ARG A 92 19.52 11.51 11.45
N TYR A 93 19.50 10.54 10.54
CA TYR A 93 20.26 10.56 9.29
C TYR A 93 19.42 10.94 8.07
N GLY A 94 18.20 11.43 8.25
CA GLY A 94 17.35 11.88 7.15
C GLY A 94 16.50 10.79 6.50
N ALA A 95 16.59 9.54 6.97
CA ALA A 95 15.81 8.45 6.42
C ALA A 95 14.40 8.36 7.03
N GLN A 96 13.48 7.76 6.28
CA GLN A 96 12.15 7.39 6.75
C GLN A 96 12.00 5.87 6.56
N PRO A 97 12.35 5.05 7.57
CA PRO A 97 12.35 3.59 7.46
C PRO A 97 11.05 2.97 6.91
N PRO A 98 9.83 3.47 7.23
CA PRO A 98 8.60 2.96 6.62
C PRO A 98 8.56 3.11 5.10
N ILE A 99 9.09 4.21 4.56
CA ILE A 99 9.10 4.48 3.13
C ILE A 99 10.16 3.64 2.42
N GLU A 100 11.35 3.49 3.02
CA GLU A 100 12.40 2.64 2.41
C GLU A 100 11.98 1.17 2.38
N LEU A 101 11.25 0.70 3.40
CA LEU A 101 10.64 -0.64 3.38
C LEU A 101 9.71 -0.81 2.16
N LEU A 102 8.83 0.17 1.90
CA LEU A 102 7.95 0.11 0.73
C LEU A 102 8.73 0.13 -0.58
N ARG A 103 9.85 0.86 -0.62
CA ARG A 103 10.72 0.95 -1.81
C ARG A 103 11.39 -0.38 -2.16
N GLN A 104 11.63 -1.24 -1.17
CA GLN A 104 12.14 -2.60 -1.38
C GLN A 104 11.10 -3.57 -1.97
N LEU A 105 9.81 -3.21 -1.90
CA LEU A 105 8.69 -4.01 -2.41
C LEU A 105 8.29 -3.63 -3.86
N LEU A 106 8.92 -2.60 -4.43
CA LEU A 106 8.73 -2.15 -5.82
C LEU A 106 9.57 -2.97 -6.80
#